data_AF-A0A5J5LCV3-F1
#
_entry.id   AF-A0A5J5LCV3-F1
#
_cell.length_a   1.000
_cell.length_b   1.000
_cell.length_c   1.000
_cell.angle_alpha   90.00
_cell.angle_beta   90.00
_cell.angle_gamma   90.00
#
_symmetry.space_group_name_H-M   'P 1'
#
loop_
_entity.id
_entity.type
_entity.pdbx_description
1 polymer ?
#
loop_
_entity_poly.entity_id
_entity_poly.type
_entity_poly.pdbx_seq_one_letter_code
_entity_poly.pdbx_strand_id
1 'polypeptide(L)'
;MTVMLPTEADDWAVAWRDRINERDAFADSADGFTAAFCFEIRADDAYAGAPIQFSVVIEDGVCTAARTATDPEYDFAFRGPYSEWVTMLQGDLDISAAAMDGTFDVEGDTMRLLRRQDTIAEMVAAAQNVDTEFEY
;
A
#
# COMPACT_ATOMS: atom_id res chain seq x y z
N MET A 1 5.79 -17.23 5.22
CA MET A 1 4.55 -17.54 5.92
C MET A 1 3.51 -16.91 5.06
N THR A 2 2.68 -17.73 4.45
CA THR A 2 1.61 -17.25 3.59
C THR A 2 0.54 -16.62 4.47
N VAL A 3 0.12 -15.41 4.13
CA VAL A 3 -0.95 -14.64 4.80
C VAL A 3 -2.09 -14.40 3.82
N MET A 4 -3.33 -14.55 4.26
CA MET A 4 -4.52 -14.43 3.40
C MET A 4 -5.04 -13.00 3.33
N LEU A 5 -5.37 -12.54 2.13
CA LEU A 5 -6.01 -11.24 1.91
C LEU A 5 -7.37 -11.44 1.21
N PRO A 6 -8.48 -10.88 1.76
CA PRO A 6 -8.53 -9.88 2.82
C PRO A 6 -8.64 -10.36 4.29
N THR A 7 -8.92 -11.63 4.58
CA THR A 7 -9.32 -12.08 5.93
C THR A 7 -8.25 -11.88 7.01
N GLU A 8 -6.96 -11.94 6.67
CA GLU A 8 -5.83 -11.72 7.59
C GLU A 8 -5.15 -10.35 7.35
N ALA A 9 -5.93 -9.33 6.98
CA ALA A 9 -5.41 -8.00 6.61
C ALA A 9 -4.48 -7.37 7.66
N ASP A 10 -4.73 -7.52 8.96
CA ASP A 10 -3.81 -6.99 9.98
C ASP A 10 -2.45 -7.68 9.95
N ASP A 11 -2.42 -9.00 9.85
CA ASP A 11 -1.18 -9.78 9.76
C ASP A 11 -0.45 -9.47 8.44
N TRP A 12 -1.19 -9.31 7.35
CA TRP A 12 -0.65 -8.85 6.07
C TRP A 12 0.00 -7.47 6.18
N ALA A 13 -0.64 -6.53 6.87
CA ALA A 13 -0.09 -5.18 7.09
C ALA A 13 1.23 -5.23 7.89
N VAL A 14 1.29 -6.07 8.93
CA VAL A 14 2.51 -6.26 9.73
C VAL A 14 3.63 -6.85 8.84
N ALA A 15 3.32 -7.88 8.06
CA ALA A 15 4.28 -8.47 7.13
C ALA A 15 4.79 -7.42 6.11
N TRP A 16 3.90 -6.58 5.60
CA TRP A 16 4.27 -5.52 4.67
C TRP A 16 5.21 -4.48 5.30
N ARG A 17 4.92 -4.01 6.53
CA ARG A 17 5.83 -3.11 7.27
C ARG A 17 7.22 -3.71 7.39
N ASP A 18 7.30 -4.97 7.79
CA ASP A 18 8.58 -5.63 8.00
C ASP A 18 9.36 -5.71 6.68
N ARG A 19 8.68 -6.02 5.57
CA ARG A 19 9.27 -6.00 4.22
C ARG A 19 9.69 -4.62 3.74
N ILE A 20 8.99 -3.55 4.12
CA ILE A 20 9.43 -2.19 3.83
C ILE A 20 10.76 -1.91 4.55
N ASN A 21 10.82 -2.20 5.85
CA ASN A 21 11.97 -1.90 6.69
C ASN A 21 13.19 -2.80 6.44
N GLU A 22 13.02 -3.95 5.78
CA GLU A 22 14.12 -4.83 5.35
C GLU A 22 14.85 -4.32 4.09
N ARG A 23 14.34 -3.26 3.43
CA ARG A 23 14.87 -2.77 2.15
C ARG A 23 15.75 -1.55 2.34
N ASP A 24 17.05 -1.71 2.09
CA ASP A 24 18.01 -0.59 2.08
C ASP A 24 17.59 0.52 1.09
N ALA A 25 17.09 0.12 -0.10
CA ALA A 25 16.62 1.06 -1.12
C ALA A 25 15.42 1.91 -0.65
N PHE A 26 14.55 1.34 0.20
CA PHE A 26 13.46 2.11 0.81
C PHE A 26 14.05 3.17 1.75
N ALA A 27 14.92 2.77 2.68
CA ALA A 27 15.55 3.68 3.64
C ALA A 27 16.29 4.83 2.94
N ASP A 28 17.07 4.53 1.88
CA ASP A 28 17.80 5.53 1.10
C ASP A 28 16.86 6.52 0.39
N SER A 29 15.78 6.03 -0.24
CA SER A 29 14.84 6.89 -0.97
C SER A 29 13.94 7.71 -0.04
N ALA A 30 13.67 7.19 1.16
CA ALA A 30 12.76 7.77 2.13
C ALA A 30 13.46 8.70 3.14
N ASP A 31 14.76 8.96 2.99
CA ASP A 31 15.52 9.84 3.90
C ASP A 31 14.83 11.20 4.09
N GLY A 32 14.64 11.58 5.36
CA GLY A 32 13.95 12.80 5.78
C GLY A 32 12.47 12.87 5.37
N PHE A 33 11.85 11.75 4.99
CA PHE A 33 10.44 11.69 4.62
C PHE A 33 9.57 11.21 5.79
N THR A 34 8.53 12.00 6.08
CA THR A 34 7.51 11.66 7.07
C THR A 34 6.14 11.83 6.45
N ALA A 35 5.31 10.80 6.43
CA ALA A 35 3.94 10.88 5.92
C ALA A 35 3.07 9.75 6.47
N ALA A 36 1.77 10.01 6.55
CA ALA A 36 0.74 9.01 6.79
C ALA A 36 0.00 8.66 5.48
N PHE A 37 -0.17 7.37 5.21
CA PHE A 37 -0.88 6.84 4.05
C PHE A 37 -2.11 6.03 4.48
N CYS A 38 -3.19 6.21 3.74
CA CYS A 38 -4.37 5.34 3.78
C CYS A 38 -4.46 4.53 2.49
N PHE A 39 -4.32 3.21 2.55
CA PHE A 39 -4.59 2.32 1.42
C PHE A 39 -5.94 1.65 1.63
N GLU A 40 -6.86 1.74 0.66
CA GLU A 40 -8.21 1.21 0.79
C GLU A 40 -8.53 0.20 -0.32
N ILE A 41 -8.89 -1.00 0.12
CA ILE A 41 -9.48 -2.04 -0.73
C ILE A 41 -10.99 -1.84 -0.71
N ARG A 42 -11.57 -1.60 -1.89
CA ARG A 42 -13.01 -1.46 -2.09
C ARG A 42 -13.60 -2.72 -2.71
N ALA A 43 -14.90 -2.89 -2.51
CA ALA A 43 -15.66 -3.94 -3.13
C ALA A 43 -15.69 -3.82 -4.67
N ASP A 44 -15.74 -4.97 -5.34
CA ASP A 44 -15.94 -5.13 -6.77
C ASP A 44 -16.69 -6.45 -7.07
N ASP A 45 -16.63 -6.95 -8.30
CA ASP A 45 -17.30 -8.20 -8.70
C ASP A 45 -16.72 -9.44 -8.02
N ALA A 46 -15.43 -9.43 -7.63
CA ALA A 46 -14.76 -10.55 -6.95
C ALA A 46 -14.92 -10.46 -5.44
N TYR A 47 -14.84 -9.25 -4.88
CA TYR A 47 -14.92 -8.99 -3.45
C TYR A 47 -16.14 -8.13 -3.11
N ALA A 48 -17.14 -8.71 -2.45
CA ALA A 48 -18.36 -7.99 -2.03
C ALA A 48 -18.35 -7.55 -0.54
N GLY A 49 -17.18 -7.56 0.11
CA GLY A 49 -17.05 -7.24 1.54
C GLY A 49 -17.05 -5.73 1.84
N ALA A 50 -16.94 -5.38 3.12
CA ALA A 50 -16.80 -4.00 3.55
C ALA A 50 -15.40 -3.46 3.18
N PRO A 51 -15.25 -2.16 2.87
CA PRO A 51 -13.93 -1.60 2.58
C PRO A 51 -12.94 -1.84 3.71
N ILE A 52 -11.70 -2.19 3.34
CA ILE A 52 -10.61 -2.41 4.29
C ILE A 52 -9.61 -1.29 4.10
N GLN A 53 -9.34 -0.57 5.17
CA GLN A 53 -8.40 0.55 5.18
C GLN A 53 -7.15 0.17 5.97
N PHE A 54 -5.99 0.39 5.36
CA PHE A 54 -4.68 0.23 5.97
C PHE A 54 -4.12 1.61 6.29
N SER A 55 -3.68 1.80 7.54
CA SER A 55 -2.91 2.96 7.96
C SER A 55 -1.43 2.60 7.96
N VAL A 56 -0.65 3.30 7.14
CA VAL A 56 0.80 3.15 7.06
C VAL A 56 1.47 4.47 7.39
N VAL A 57 2.43 4.46 8.31
CA VAL A 57 3.10 5.68 8.79
C VAL A 57 4.60 5.55 8.55
N ILE A 58 5.15 6.51 7.82
CA ILE A 58 6.57 6.69 7.62
C ILE A 58 7.02 7.87 8.46
N GLU A 59 8.07 7.68 9.26
CA GLU A 59 8.73 8.74 10.05
C GLU A 59 10.23 8.70 9.79
N ASP A 60 10.77 9.80 9.29
CA ASP A 60 12.21 9.95 8.99
C ASP A 60 12.79 8.78 8.18
N GLY A 61 12.04 8.34 7.16
CA GLY A 61 12.44 7.25 6.28
C GLY A 61 12.24 5.83 6.83
N VAL A 62 11.58 5.68 7.98
CA VAL A 62 11.27 4.37 8.59
C VAL A 62 9.76 4.13 8.60
N CYS A 63 9.33 2.93 8.23
CA CYS A 63 7.93 2.54 8.37
C CYS A 63 7.64 2.15 9.83
N THR A 64 7.11 3.09 10.62
CA THR A 64 6.90 2.91 12.06
C THR A 64 5.59 2.19 12.38
N ALA A 65 4.62 2.23 11.47
CA ALA A 65 3.37 1.49 11.61
C ALA A 65 2.80 1.05 10.26
N ALA A 66 2.24 -0.17 10.22
CA ALA A 66 1.25 -0.60 9.25
C ALA A 66 0.23 -1.50 9.97
N ARG A 67 -1.06 -1.21 9.81
CA ARG A 67 -2.18 -1.94 10.42
C ARG A 67 -3.48 -1.62 9.71
N THR A 68 -4.52 -2.42 9.89
CA THR A 68 -5.86 -1.96 9.52
C THR A 68 -6.35 -0.88 10.49
N ALA A 69 -7.18 0.03 9.98
CA ALA A 69 -7.77 1.11 10.77
C ALA A 69 -9.15 1.47 10.20
N THR A 70 -9.98 2.13 10.99
CA THR A 70 -11.22 2.75 10.51
C THR A 70 -11.02 4.24 10.45
N ASP A 71 -11.19 4.82 9.26
CA ASP A 71 -11.05 6.25 8.98
C ASP A 71 -9.74 6.85 9.54
N PRO A 72 -8.56 6.29 9.15
CA PRO A 72 -7.29 6.78 9.66
C PRO A 72 -7.01 8.20 9.17
N GLU A 73 -6.28 8.98 9.97
CA GLU A 73 -5.70 10.24 9.47
C GLU A 73 -4.60 9.93 8.43
N TYR A 74 -4.59 10.70 7.34
CA TYR A 74 -3.64 10.51 6.24
C TYR A 74 -3.22 11.83 5.60
N ASP A 75 -1.99 11.86 5.07
CA ASP A 75 -1.53 12.86 4.11
C ASP A 75 -1.91 12.46 2.68
N PHE A 76 -1.92 11.15 2.41
CA PHE A 76 -2.20 10.56 1.11
C PHE A 76 -3.14 9.37 1.23
N ALA A 77 -4.03 9.20 0.26
CA ALA A 77 -4.83 7.99 0.18
C ALA A 77 -4.81 7.40 -1.22
N PHE A 78 -4.82 6.07 -1.28
CA PHE A 78 -4.93 5.28 -2.51
C PHE A 78 -6.10 4.33 -2.33
N ARG A 79 -7.12 4.43 -3.17
CA ARG A 79 -8.33 3.64 -3.04
C ARG A 79 -8.67 2.98 -4.35
N GLY A 80 -8.95 1.69 -4.31
CA GLY A 80 -9.22 0.94 -5.53
C GLY A 80 -9.96 -0.36 -5.27
N PRO A 81 -10.51 -0.97 -6.32
CA PRO A 81 -11.20 -2.25 -6.22
C PRO A 81 -10.20 -3.39 -5.90
N TYR A 82 -10.70 -4.47 -5.28
CA TYR A 82 -9.89 -5.61 -4.86
C TYR A 82 -9.06 -6.22 -5.99
N SER A 83 -9.68 -6.47 -7.14
CA SER A 83 -9.04 -7.10 -8.30
C SER A 83 -7.82 -6.32 -8.82
N GLU A 84 -7.85 -4.98 -8.74
CA GLU A 84 -6.72 -4.14 -9.15
C GLU A 84 -5.58 -4.18 -8.11
N TRP A 85 -5.91 -4.25 -6.81
CA TRP A 85 -4.91 -4.50 -5.76
C TRP A 85 -4.25 -5.86 -5.94
N VAL A 86 -5.01 -6.92 -6.24
CA VAL A 86 -4.46 -8.25 -6.53
C VAL A 86 -3.51 -8.21 -7.73
N THR A 87 -3.93 -7.59 -8.83
CA THR A 87 -3.10 -7.44 -10.04
C THR A 87 -1.80 -6.70 -9.73
N MET A 88 -1.87 -5.64 -8.92
CA MET A 88 -0.68 -4.91 -8.47
C MET A 88 0.24 -5.76 -7.61
N LEU A 89 -0.30 -6.48 -6.63
CA LEU A 89 0.48 -7.30 -5.71
C LEU A 89 1.10 -8.53 -6.40
N GLN A 90 0.52 -9.01 -7.49
CA GLN A 90 1.10 -10.06 -8.34
C GLN A 90 2.21 -9.53 -9.26
N GLY A 91 2.40 -8.22 -9.34
CA GLY A 91 3.42 -7.59 -10.20
C GLY A 91 2.96 -7.34 -11.64
N ASP A 92 1.68 -7.56 -11.93
CA ASP A 92 1.10 -7.42 -13.26
C ASP A 92 0.59 -5.99 -13.54
N LEU A 93 0.66 -5.08 -12.56
CA LEU A 93 0.28 -3.68 -12.69
C LEU A 93 1.43 -2.73 -12.32
N ASP A 94 1.72 -1.78 -13.22
CA ASP A 94 2.60 -0.65 -12.94
C ASP A 94 1.82 0.45 -12.22
N ILE A 95 2.19 0.75 -10.97
CA ILE A 95 1.47 1.71 -10.14
C ILE A 95 1.48 3.13 -10.72
N SER A 96 2.51 3.50 -11.49
CA SER A 96 2.59 4.81 -12.12
C SER A 96 1.55 4.94 -13.23
N ALA A 97 1.33 3.87 -14.00
CA ALA A 97 0.30 3.82 -15.03
C ALA A 97 -1.11 3.82 -14.40
N ALA A 98 -1.32 2.98 -13.38
CA ALA A 98 -2.59 2.84 -12.68
C ALA A 98 -3.05 4.11 -11.94
N ALA A 99 -2.09 4.93 -11.47
CA ALA A 99 -2.40 6.24 -10.91
C ALA A 99 -2.78 7.27 -12.00
N MET A 100 -2.21 7.17 -13.21
CA MET A 100 -2.47 8.11 -14.30
C MET A 100 -3.78 7.83 -15.04
N ASP A 101 -4.17 6.56 -15.16
CA ASP A 101 -5.41 6.16 -15.84
C ASP A 101 -6.65 6.20 -14.93
N GLY A 102 -6.46 6.43 -13.62
CA GLY A 102 -7.52 6.55 -12.63
C GLY A 102 -8.02 5.21 -12.08
N THR A 103 -7.27 4.12 -12.29
CA THR A 103 -7.54 2.81 -11.69
C THR A 103 -7.58 2.90 -10.15
N PHE A 104 -6.63 3.65 -9.58
CA PHE A 104 -6.67 4.05 -8.18
C PHE A 104 -7.10 5.50 -8.04
N ASP A 105 -8.04 5.73 -7.13
CA ASP A 105 -8.41 7.05 -6.65
C ASP A 105 -7.35 7.53 -5.65
N VAL A 106 -6.58 8.56 -6.05
CA VAL A 106 -5.43 9.08 -5.31
C VAL A 106 -5.77 10.46 -4.74
N GLU A 107 -5.69 10.59 -3.41
CA GLU A 107 -5.87 11.85 -2.69
C GLU A 107 -4.56 12.33 -2.06
N GLY A 108 -4.41 13.66 -1.93
CA GLY A 108 -3.25 14.32 -1.32
C GLY A 108 -2.48 15.22 -2.30
N ASP A 109 -1.31 15.72 -1.89
CA ASP A 109 -0.44 16.54 -2.75
C ASP A 109 0.29 15.66 -3.79
N THR A 110 -0.28 15.56 -4.99
CA THR A 110 0.29 14.78 -6.10
C THR A 110 1.72 15.22 -6.44
N MET A 111 2.08 16.51 -6.31
CA MET A 111 3.46 16.94 -6.56
C MET A 111 4.43 16.39 -5.52
N ARG A 112 3.99 16.24 -4.26
CA ARG A 112 4.78 15.61 -3.20
C ARG A 112 4.97 14.12 -3.45
N LEU A 113 3.94 13.42 -3.93
CA LEU A 113 4.04 12.01 -4.33
C LEU A 113 5.00 11.81 -5.49
N LEU A 114 4.92 12.63 -6.55
CA LEU A 114 5.81 12.56 -7.70
C LEU A 114 7.28 12.76 -7.32
N ARG A 115 7.57 13.65 -6.36
CA ARG A 115 8.94 13.83 -5.82
C ARG A 115 9.44 12.63 -4.99
N ARG A 116 8.54 11.73 -4.58
CA ARG A 116 8.82 10.55 -3.76
C ARG A 116 8.47 9.25 -4.50
N GLN A 117 8.45 9.28 -5.83
CA GLN A 117 8.09 8.13 -6.67
C GLN A 117 8.92 6.87 -6.35
N ASP A 118 10.22 7.04 -6.07
CA ASP A 118 11.12 5.93 -5.75
C ASP A 118 10.72 5.29 -4.40
N THR A 119 10.38 6.11 -3.40
CA THR A 119 9.86 5.63 -2.11
C THR A 119 8.57 4.85 -2.26
N ILE A 120 7.63 5.36 -3.09
CA ILE A 120 6.36 4.67 -3.36
C ILE A 120 6.61 3.34 -4.10
N ALA A 121 7.51 3.34 -5.09
CA ALA A 121 7.88 2.12 -5.80
C ALA A 121 8.49 1.06 -4.87
N GLU A 122 9.30 1.47 -3.90
CA GLU A 122 9.87 0.55 -2.90
C GLU A 122 8.79 0.02 -1.93
N MET A 123 7.80 0.83 -1.54
CA MET A 123 6.65 0.36 -0.76
C MET A 123 5.84 -0.70 -1.53
N VAL A 124 5.61 -0.48 -2.82
CA VAL A 124 4.92 -1.43 -3.71
C VAL A 124 5.73 -2.70 -3.87
N ALA A 125 7.02 -2.59 -4.14
CA ALA A 125 7.90 -3.75 -4.24
C ALA A 125 7.91 -4.55 -2.94
N ALA A 126 7.91 -3.89 -1.77
CA ALA A 126 7.76 -4.58 -0.49
C ALA A 126 6.42 -5.34 -0.38
N ALA A 127 5.31 -4.72 -0.82
CA ALA A 127 3.99 -5.33 -0.81
C ALA A 127 3.91 -6.57 -1.71
N GLN A 128 4.45 -6.49 -2.93
CA GLN A 128 4.52 -7.59 -3.89
C GLN A 128 5.38 -8.77 -3.39
N ASN A 129 6.31 -8.51 -2.47
CA ASN A 129 7.11 -9.57 -1.87
C ASN A 129 6.42 -10.25 -0.69
N VAL A 130 5.31 -9.73 -0.16
CA VAL A 130 4.52 -10.40 0.87
C VAL A 130 3.95 -11.69 0.29
N ASP A 131 4.26 -12.82 0.94
CA ASP A 131 3.78 -14.16 0.58
C ASP A 131 2.26 -14.20 0.84
N THR A 132 1.48 -13.86 -0.18
CA THR A 132 0.05 -13.56 -0.07
C THR A 132 -0.78 -14.61 -0.80
N GLU A 133 -1.79 -15.15 -0.12
CA GLU A 133 -2.85 -15.93 -0.74
C GLU A 133 -4.10 -15.05 -0.87
N PHE A 134 -4.59 -14.87 -2.10
CA PHE A 134 -5.77 -14.07 -2.38
C PHE A 134 -7.02 -14.95 -2.35
N GLU A 135 -8.00 -14.58 -1.52
CA GLU A 135 -9.20 -15.39 -1.31
C GLU A 135 -10.20 -15.36 -2.49
N TYR A 136 -10.11 -14.34 -3.36
CA TYR A 136 -11.07 -14.09 -4.44
C TYR A 136 -10.39 -13.90 -5.81
#